data_AF-A0A3D5ER22-F1
#
_entry.id   AF-A0A3D5ER22-F1
#
_cell.length_a   1.000
_cell.length_b   1.000
_cell.length_c   1.000
_cell.angle_alpha   90.00
_cell.angle_beta   90.00
_cell.angle_gamma   90.00
#
_symmetry.space_group_name_H-M   'P 1'
#
loop_
_entity.id
_entity.type
_entity.pdbx_description
1 polymer ?
#
loop_
_entity_poly.entity_id
_entity_poly.type
_entity_poly.pdbx_seq_one_letter_code
_entity_poly.pdbx_strand_id
1 'polypeptide(L)'
;MRRHLMKGISETDQKVQLDRNSQIYAEYKNTDITMDGLANEYNLTKQRVWQIIRRCQLGNGDYYQGYVRYKSKEDSLKELGVKGKRLHELMRKWMSEQGAKMITLSGERK
;
A
#
# COMPACT_ATOMS: atom_id res chain seq x y z
N MET A 1 15.73 -15.15 -12.29
CA MET A 1 15.17 -14.12 -11.39
C MET A 1 14.39 -14.81 -10.27
N ARG A 2 14.80 -14.69 -9.00
CA ARG A 2 14.04 -15.24 -7.86
C ARG A 2 12.88 -14.29 -7.52
N ARG A 3 11.64 -14.70 -7.81
CA ARG A 3 10.44 -14.04 -7.29
C ARG A 3 10.42 -14.22 -5.77
N HIS A 4 10.33 -13.13 -5.02
CA HIS A 4 10.25 -13.16 -3.56
C HIS A 4 8.84 -13.63 -3.18
N LEU A 5 8.66 -14.94 -2.97
CA LEU A 5 7.39 -15.53 -2.56
C LEU A 5 7.01 -15.03 -1.16
N MET A 6 5.78 -14.53 -1.00
CA MET A 6 5.23 -14.27 0.33
C MET A 6 5.08 -15.60 1.07
N LYS A 7 5.63 -15.72 2.29
CA LYS A 7 5.56 -16.95 3.09
C LYS A 7 4.09 -17.33 3.34
N GLY A 8 3.69 -18.54 2.93
CA GLY A 8 2.41 -19.17 3.31
C GLY A 8 1.25 -19.04 2.31
N ILE A 9 1.47 -18.62 1.06
CA ILE A 9 0.43 -18.53 0.02
C ILE A 9 0.88 -19.33 -1.21
N SER A 10 -0.01 -20.16 -1.77
CA SER A 10 0.28 -20.93 -2.99
C SER A 10 0.60 -19.99 -4.17
N GLU A 11 1.42 -20.42 -5.13
CA GLU A 11 1.80 -19.59 -6.28
C GLU A 11 0.57 -19.12 -7.09
N THR A 12 -0.47 -19.94 -7.14
CA THR A 12 -1.76 -19.65 -7.81
C THR A 12 -2.50 -18.52 -7.10
N ASP A 13 -2.60 -18.57 -5.77
CA ASP A 13 -3.27 -17.54 -4.97
C ASP A 13 -2.51 -16.21 -4.99
N GLN A 14 -1.17 -16.24 -5.14
CA GLN A 14 -0.38 -15.02 -5.31
C GLN A 14 -0.67 -14.33 -6.64
N LYS A 15 -0.82 -15.10 -7.73
CA LYS A 15 -1.17 -14.54 -9.05
C LYS A 15 -2.56 -13.92 -9.07
N VAL A 16 -3.54 -14.57 -8.45
CA VAL A 16 -4.91 -14.03 -8.32
C VAL A 16 -4.92 -12.74 -7.48
N GLN A 17 -4.15 -12.68 -6.39
CA GLN A 17 -4.05 -11.47 -5.58
C GLN A 17 -3.27 -10.33 -6.26
N LEU A 18 -2.27 -10.66 -7.08
CA LEU A 18 -1.55 -9.73 -7.94
C LEU A 18 -2.47 -9.05 -8.93
N ASP A 19 -3.26 -9.86 -9.63
CA ASP A 19 -4.19 -9.40 -10.65
C ASP A 19 -5.24 -8.50 -10.01
N ARG A 20 -5.80 -8.90 -8.86
CA ARG A 20 -6.77 -8.10 -8.11
C ARG A 20 -6.21 -6.75 -7.64
N ASN A 21 -5.03 -6.73 -7.01
CA ASN A 21 -4.49 -5.47 -6.46
C ASN A 21 -4.11 -4.46 -7.55
N SER A 22 -3.66 -4.98 -8.69
CA SER A 22 -3.34 -4.17 -9.87
C SER A 22 -4.61 -3.62 -10.52
N GLN A 23 -5.67 -4.43 -10.61
CA GLN A 23 -7.01 -4.00 -11.07
C GLN A 23 -7.60 -2.90 -10.19
N ILE A 24 -7.62 -3.09 -8.86
CA ILE A 24 -8.09 -2.08 -7.89
C ILE A 24 -7.37 -0.73 -8.11
N TYR A 25 -6.05 -0.76 -8.34
CA TYR A 25 -5.30 0.46 -8.57
C TYR A 25 -5.57 1.09 -9.94
N ALA A 26 -5.77 0.27 -10.98
CA ALA A 26 -6.13 0.74 -12.31
C ALA A 26 -7.51 1.42 -12.30
N GLU A 27 -8.51 0.82 -11.67
CA GLU A 27 -9.84 1.40 -11.51
C GLU A 27 -9.81 2.70 -10.70
N TYR A 28 -9.08 2.71 -9.58
CA TYR A 28 -8.85 3.93 -8.80
C TYR A 28 -8.24 5.07 -9.63
N LYS A 29 -7.37 4.76 -10.59
CA LYS A 29 -6.67 5.75 -11.41
C LYS A 29 -7.51 6.23 -12.60
N ASN A 30 -8.31 5.33 -13.18
CA ASN A 30 -8.93 5.53 -14.49
C ASN A 30 -10.44 5.80 -14.41
N THR A 31 -11.03 5.77 -13.22
CA THR A 31 -12.47 6.00 -13.00
C THR A 31 -12.69 6.93 -11.82
N ASP A 32 -13.93 7.41 -11.66
CA ASP A 32 -14.34 8.23 -10.51
C ASP A 32 -14.79 7.36 -9.30
N ILE A 33 -14.47 6.06 -9.30
CA ILE A 33 -14.87 5.16 -8.21
C ILE A 33 -14.24 5.61 -6.88
N THR A 34 -15.06 5.64 -5.83
CA THR A 34 -14.56 5.95 -4.49
C THR A 34 -13.86 4.74 -3.89
N MET A 35 -13.01 4.97 -2.88
CA MET A 35 -12.40 3.85 -2.14
C MET A 35 -13.43 3.00 -1.39
N ASP A 36 -14.59 3.56 -1.04
CA ASP A 36 -15.70 2.78 -0.46
C ASP A 36 -16.37 1.92 -1.54
N GLY A 37 -16.51 2.44 -2.77
CA GLY A 37 -16.96 1.68 -3.93
C GLY A 37 -16.06 0.48 -4.21
N LEU A 38 -14.75 0.71 -4.31
CA LEU A 38 -13.74 -0.35 -4.48
C LEU A 38 -13.76 -1.37 -3.34
N ALA A 39 -13.97 -0.90 -2.10
CA ALA A 39 -14.06 -1.78 -0.93
C ALA A 39 -15.25 -2.73 -1.05
N ASN A 40 -16.41 -2.21 -1.45
CA ASN A 40 -17.62 -3.01 -1.64
C ASN A 40 -17.47 -3.98 -2.82
N GLU A 41 -16.98 -3.52 -3.97
CA GLU A 41 -16.84 -4.32 -5.19
C GLU A 41 -15.89 -5.52 -5.00
N TYR A 42 -14.79 -5.30 -4.30
CA TYR A 42 -13.77 -6.33 -4.09
C TYR A 42 -13.92 -7.10 -2.77
N ASN A 43 -14.99 -6.86 -2.01
CA ASN A 43 -15.20 -7.40 -0.67
C ASN A 43 -13.98 -7.21 0.25
N LEU A 44 -13.49 -5.97 0.30
CA LEU A 44 -12.35 -5.54 1.10
C LEU A 44 -12.77 -4.44 2.09
N THR A 45 -11.95 -4.21 3.11
CA THR A 45 -12.11 -3.00 3.92
C THR A 45 -11.54 -1.79 3.18
N LYS A 46 -12.13 -0.59 3.40
CA LYS A 46 -11.57 0.67 2.90
C LYS A 46 -10.08 0.85 3.28
N GLN A 47 -9.71 0.43 4.49
CA GLN A 47 -8.32 0.44 4.94
C GLN A 47 -7.42 -0.42 4.05
N ARG A 48 -7.90 -1.60 3.65
CA ARG A 48 -7.14 -2.50 2.76
C ARG A 48 -6.99 -1.91 1.37
N VAL A 49 -8.05 -1.34 0.79
CA VAL A 49 -7.99 -0.61 -0.48
C VAL A 49 -6.96 0.52 -0.41
N TRP A 50 -6.98 1.31 0.67
CA TRP A 50 -6.02 2.38 0.88
C TRP A 50 -4.57 1.87 0.93
N GLN A 51 -4.33 0.73 1.58
CA GLN A 51 -3.00 0.10 1.58
C GLN A 51 -2.57 -0.29 0.18
N ILE A 52 -3.44 -0.92 -0.61
CA ILE A 52 -3.17 -1.33 -1.99
C ILE A 52 -2.76 -0.13 -2.82
N ILE A 53 -3.57 0.93 -2.83
CA ILE A 53 -3.31 2.16 -3.61
C ILE A 53 -1.95 2.75 -3.24
N ARG A 54 -1.64 2.89 -1.95
CA ARG A 54 -0.33 3.43 -1.53
C ARG A 54 0.84 2.55 -1.95
N ARG A 55 0.69 1.23 -1.89
CA ARG A 55 1.75 0.32 -2.35
C ARG A 55 1.96 0.45 -3.84
N CYS A 56 0.89 0.46 -4.64
CA CYS A 56 1.01 0.67 -6.07
C CYS A 56 1.63 2.04 -6.40
N GLN A 57 1.28 3.11 -5.68
CA GLN A 57 1.92 4.43 -5.84
C GLN A 57 3.44 4.38 -5.57
N LEU A 58 3.87 3.69 -4.50
CA LEU A 58 5.28 3.51 -4.19
C LEU A 58 6.01 2.59 -5.18
N GLY A 59 5.29 1.70 -5.85
CA GLY A 59 5.85 0.73 -6.79
C GLY A 59 5.61 1.06 -8.26
N ASN A 60 5.27 2.30 -8.60
CA ASN A 60 4.98 2.72 -9.98
C ASN A 60 3.90 1.86 -10.67
N GLY A 61 2.87 1.48 -9.92
CA GLY A 61 1.79 0.58 -10.36
C GLY A 61 1.96 -0.87 -9.90
N ASP A 62 3.16 -1.30 -9.53
CA ASP A 62 3.44 -2.64 -9.02
C ASP A 62 3.29 -2.70 -7.49
N TYR A 63 2.26 -3.39 -7.01
CA TYR A 63 1.99 -3.55 -5.58
C TYR A 63 3.17 -4.16 -4.82
N TYR A 64 3.84 -5.18 -5.36
CA TYR A 64 4.90 -5.89 -4.65
C TYR A 64 6.19 -5.10 -4.61
N GLN A 65 6.57 -4.43 -5.69
CA GLN A 65 7.69 -3.50 -5.65
C GLN A 65 7.44 -2.42 -4.59
N GLY A 66 6.23 -1.88 -4.54
CA GLY A 66 5.83 -0.93 -3.51
C GLY A 66 5.85 -1.49 -2.09
N TYR A 67 5.44 -2.76 -1.91
CA TYR A 67 5.52 -3.48 -0.65
C TYR A 67 6.96 -3.65 -0.17
N VAL A 68 7.86 -4.11 -1.05
CA VAL A 68 9.28 -4.27 -0.74
C VAL A 68 9.90 -2.92 -0.36
N ARG A 69 9.64 -1.86 -1.13
CA ARG A 69 10.13 -0.50 -0.80
C ARG A 69 9.63 -0.01 0.55
N TYR A 70 8.33 -0.18 0.82
CA TYR A 70 7.75 0.19 2.10
C TYR A 70 8.38 -0.59 3.26
N LYS A 71 8.50 -1.91 3.11
CA LYS A 71 9.05 -2.79 4.15
C LYS A 71 10.51 -2.49 4.44
N SER A 72 11.32 -2.34 3.40
CA SER A 72 12.73 -1.95 3.52
C SER A 72 12.88 -0.63 4.27
N LYS A 73 12.06 0.40 3.95
CA LYS A 73 12.11 1.66 4.69
C LYS A 73 11.66 1.51 6.14
N GLU A 74 10.56 0.81 6.39
CA GLU A 74 10.05 0.57 7.74
C GLU A 74 11.06 -0.17 8.61
N ASP A 75 11.69 -1.20 8.06
CA ASP A 75 12.68 -2.02 8.76
C ASP A 75 13.95 -1.20 9.04
N SER A 76 14.43 -0.38 8.09
CA SER A 76 15.57 0.54 8.33
C SER A 76 15.33 1.51 9.50
N LEU A 77 14.08 1.99 9.67
CA LEU A 77 13.74 2.88 10.79
C LEU A 77 13.68 2.10 12.11
N LYS A 78 13.18 0.86 12.08
CA LYS A 78 13.13 0.00 13.26
C LYS A 78 14.52 -0.42 13.73
N GLU A 79 15.44 -0.69 12.80
CA GLU A 79 16.85 -0.97 13.08
C GLU A 79 17.54 0.21 13.78
N LEU A 80 17.15 1.45 13.44
CA LEU A 80 17.56 2.67 14.14
C LEU A 80 16.84 2.89 15.48
N GLY A 81 16.07 1.91 15.95
CA GLY A 81 15.33 1.98 17.22
C GLY A 81 14.06 2.81 17.18
N VAL A 82 13.62 3.30 16.00
CA VAL A 82 12.40 4.11 15.88
C VAL A 82 11.15 3.25 16.04
N LYS A 83 10.24 3.65 16.91
CA LYS A 83 9.02 2.89 17.24
C LYS A 83 7.79 3.79 17.40
N GLY A 84 6.61 3.16 17.48
CA GLY A 84 5.34 3.80 17.84
C GLY A 84 4.97 4.98 16.92
N LYS A 85 4.49 6.07 17.55
CA LYS A 85 4.04 7.29 16.85
C LYS A 85 5.13 7.87 15.95
N ARG A 86 6.39 7.87 16.41
CA ARG A 86 7.51 8.42 15.64
C ARG A 86 7.76 7.65 14.36
N LEU A 87 7.68 6.32 14.40
CA LEU A 87 7.79 5.48 13.21
C LEU A 87 6.69 5.82 12.21
N HIS A 88 5.44 5.96 12.68
CA HIS A 88 4.31 6.31 11.83
C HIS A 88 4.47 7.68 11.15
N GLU A 89 4.92 8.70 11.89
CA GLU A 89 5.20 10.04 11.36
C GLU A 89 6.28 10.01 10.27
N LEU A 90 7.40 9.33 10.53
CA LEU A 90 8.50 9.24 9.57
C LEU A 90 8.09 8.45 8.31
N MET A 91 7.32 7.37 8.48
CA MET A 91 6.79 6.62 7.34
C MET A 91 5.80 7.45 6.52
N ARG A 92 4.93 8.25 7.16
CA ARG A 92 4.03 9.18 6.47
C ARG A 92 4.80 10.22 5.67
N LYS A 93 5.79 10.87 6.30
CA LYS A 93 6.63 11.88 5.66
C LYS A 93 7.34 11.28 4.44
N TRP A 94 8.03 10.15 4.63
CA TRP A 94 8.72 9.47 3.54
C TRP A 94 7.77 9.08 2.40
N MET A 95 6.61 8.48 2.68
CA MET A 95 5.64 8.13 1.63
C MET A 95 5.17 9.36 0.84
N SER A 96 4.98 10.49 1.51
CA SER A 96 4.60 11.76 0.86
C SER A 96 5.72 12.28 -0.04
N GLU A 97 6.98 12.20 0.41
CA GLU A 97 8.16 12.55 -0.39
C GLU A 97 8.33 11.65 -1.62
N GLN A 98 7.83 10.41 -1.57
CA GLN A 98 7.78 9.51 -2.73
C GLN A 98 6.57 9.78 -3.66
N GLY A 99 5.73 10.77 -3.35
CA GLY A 99 4.54 11.12 -4.14
C GLY A 99 3.29 10.28 -3.85
N ALA A 100 3.30 9.45 -2.79
CA ALA A 100 2.11 8.69 -2.41
C ALA A 100 1.07 9.61 -1.73
N LYS A 101 -0.20 9.47 -2.11
CA LYS A 101 -1.30 10.25 -1.52
C LYS A 101 -1.54 9.82 -0.08
N MET A 102 -1.75 10.78 0.80
CA MET A 102 -1.99 10.56 2.23
C MET A 102 -3.42 10.96 2.61
N ILE A 103 -4.05 10.19 3.51
CA ILE A 103 -5.31 10.62 4.14
C ILE A 103 -4.98 11.79 5.07
N THR A 104 -5.81 12.81 5.11
CA THR A 104 -5.82 13.78 6.21
C THR A 104 -6.10 13.04 7.52
N LEU A 105 -5.25 13.23 8.52
CA LEU A 105 -5.47 12.65 9.84
C LEU A 105 -6.66 13.33 10.54
N SER A 106 -7.29 12.65 11.50
CA SER A 106 -8.42 13.22 12.26
C SER A 106 -8.05 14.54 12.96
N GLY A 107 -6.80 14.68 13.43
CA GLY A 107 -6.29 15.91 14.04
C GLY A 107 -5.87 17.01 13.04
N GLU A 108 -5.96 16.76 11.73
CA GLU A 108 -5.64 17.71 10.66
C GLU A 108 -6.90 18.20 9.92
N ARG A 109 -8.07 17.65 10.25
CA ARG A 109 -9.36 18.14 9.74
C ARG A 109 -9.67 19.46 10.46
N LYS A 110 -9.45 20.58 9.76
CA LYS A 110 -9.89 21.92 10.17
C LYS A 110 -11.39 22.07 9.94
#